data_AF-A0A7S3PT87-F1
#
_entry.id   AF-A0A7S3PT87-F1
#
_cell.length_a   1.000
_cell.length_b   1.000
_cell.length_c   1.000
_cell.angle_alpha   90.00
_cell.angle_beta   90.00
_cell.angle_gamma   90.00
#
_symmetry.space_group_name_H-M   'P 1'
#
loop_
_entity.id
_entity.type
_entity.pdbx_description
1 polymer ?
#
loop_
_entity_poly.entity_id
_entity_poly.type
_entity_poly.pdbx_seq_one_letter_code
_entity_poly.pdbx_strand_id
1 'polypeptide(L)'
;PFEDFQDKKIMNAREELAEQLALLDDSFAEIYMDHENSFDIPKEEFTAALKRVTTKRHALPVLCGSALKNTGIQPLMDAFVDLLPCPSIMEPSQSEKKE
;
A
#
# COMPACT_ATOMS: atom_id res chain seq x y z
N PRO A 1 -19.82 -6.01 -22.19
CA PRO A 1 -19.24 -7.36 -21.94
C PRO A 1 -17.76 -7.34 -21.56
N PHE A 2 -16.93 -6.47 -22.17
CA PHE A 2 -15.51 -6.33 -21.80
C PHE A 2 -15.29 -5.42 -20.57
N GLU A 3 -16.08 -4.35 -20.39
CA GLU A 3 -16.05 -3.56 -19.14
C GLU A 3 -16.38 -4.39 -17.90
N ASP A 4 -17.48 -5.14 -17.92
CA ASP A 4 -17.96 -5.93 -16.76
C ASP A 4 -16.89 -6.91 -16.21
N PHE A 5 -16.03 -7.43 -17.08
CA PHE A 5 -14.96 -8.36 -16.70
C PHE A 5 -13.76 -7.66 -16.07
N GLN A 6 -13.40 -6.47 -16.55
CA GLN A 6 -12.34 -5.65 -15.94
C GLN A 6 -12.77 -5.16 -14.56
N ASP A 7 -14.02 -4.72 -14.43
CA ASP A 7 -14.56 -4.25 -13.15
C ASP A 7 -14.52 -5.35 -12.10
N LYS A 8 -14.91 -6.58 -12.45
CA LYS A 8 -14.82 -7.72 -11.53
C LYS A 8 -13.39 -8.03 -11.08
N LYS A 9 -12.39 -7.91 -11.97
CA LYS A 9 -10.98 -8.10 -11.60
C LYS A 9 -10.48 -7.02 -10.66
N ILE A 10 -10.85 -5.77 -10.92
CA ILE A 10 -10.48 -4.63 -10.06
C ILE A 10 -11.10 -4.80 -8.68
N MET A 11 -12.36 -5.19 -8.61
CA MET A 11 -13.05 -5.44 -7.34
C MET A 11 -12.36 -6.53 -6.53
N ASN A 12 -12.09 -7.69 -7.15
CA ASN A 12 -11.41 -8.79 -6.47
C ASN A 12 -10.00 -8.40 -5.99
N ALA A 13 -9.22 -7.69 -6.82
CA ALA A 13 -7.87 -7.29 -6.46
C ALA A 13 -7.84 -6.26 -5.32
N ARG A 14 -8.83 -5.35 -5.26
CA ARG A 14 -8.97 -4.40 -4.16
C ARG A 14 -9.36 -5.12 -2.87
N GLU A 15 -10.28 -6.08 -2.95
CA GLU A 15 -10.70 -6.86 -1.79
C GLU A 15 -9.53 -7.68 -1.24
N GLU A 16 -8.79 -8.38 -2.11
CA GLU A 16 -7.59 -9.13 -1.73
C GLU A 16 -6.54 -8.21 -1.07
N LEU A 17 -6.33 -7.00 -1.60
CA LEU A 17 -5.45 -6.02 -0.97
C LEU A 17 -5.94 -5.62 0.42
N ALA A 18 -7.24 -5.37 0.59
CA ALA A 18 -7.81 -4.97 1.88
C ALA A 18 -7.69 -6.09 2.91
N GLU A 19 -8.00 -7.34 2.53
CA GLU A 19 -7.85 -8.52 3.38
C GLU A 19 -6.39 -8.72 3.83
N GLN A 20 -5.43 -8.66 2.91
CA GLN A 20 -4.02 -8.79 3.25
C GLN A 20 -3.53 -7.66 4.14
N LEU A 21 -4.02 -6.44 3.92
CA LEU A 21 -3.64 -5.27 4.71
C LEU A 21 -4.19 -5.36 6.13
N ALA A 22 -5.44 -5.82 6.30
CA ALA A 22 -6.05 -6.08 7.60
C ALA A 22 -5.30 -7.17 8.39
N LEU A 23 -4.71 -8.16 7.73
CA LEU A 23 -3.89 -9.17 8.39
C LEU A 23 -2.55 -8.61 8.94
N LEU A 24 -2.02 -7.56 8.31
CA LEU A 24 -0.70 -7.01 8.61
C LEU A 24 -0.74 -5.74 9.48
N ASP A 25 -1.90 -5.10 9.61
CA ASP A 25 -2.10 -3.86 10.35
C ASP A 25 -3.40 -3.88 11.16
N ASP A 26 -3.28 -4.03 12.47
CA ASP A 26 -4.43 -4.13 13.39
C ASP A 26 -5.37 -2.92 13.31
N SER A 27 -4.83 -1.70 13.13
CA SER A 27 -5.64 -0.49 13.02
C SER A 27 -6.47 -0.46 11.74
N PHE A 28 -5.92 -0.97 10.64
CA PHE A 28 -6.67 -1.12 9.40
C PHE A 28 -7.71 -2.26 9.50
N ALA A 29 -7.42 -3.32 10.25
CA ALA A 29 -8.36 -4.41 10.46
C ALA A 29 -9.67 -3.94 11.11
N GLU A 30 -9.59 -3.06 12.10
CA GLU A 30 -10.78 -2.45 12.74
C GLU A 30 -11.62 -1.68 11.72
N ILE A 31 -10.99 -0.83 10.93
CA ILE A 31 -11.67 -0.06 9.86
C ILE A 31 -12.31 -1.02 8.85
N TYR A 32 -11.59 -2.06 8.43
CA TYR A 32 -12.11 -3.04 7.49
C TYR A 32 -13.35 -3.77 8.01
N MET A 33 -13.43 -4.06 9.31
CA MET A 33 -14.61 -4.69 9.93
C MET A 33 -15.82 -3.74 10.06
N ASP A 34 -15.58 -2.43 10.18
CA ASP A 34 -16.64 -1.42 10.31
C ASP A 34 -17.30 -1.08 8.96
N HIS A 35 -16.68 -1.47 7.84
CA HIS A 35 -17.19 -1.23 6.49
C HIS A 35 -17.69 -2.54 5.84
N GLU A 36 -18.82 -2.46 5.13
CA GLU A 36 -19.39 -3.63 4.44
C GLU A 36 -18.60 -3.99 3.16
N ASN A 37 -17.88 -3.03 2.57
CA ASN A 37 -17.13 -3.19 1.32
C ASN A 37 -15.81 -2.40 1.34
N SER A 38 -14.73 -2.97 0.79
CA SER A 38 -13.42 -2.31 0.68
C SER A 38 -13.43 -1.03 -0.17
N PHE A 39 -14.45 -0.81 -1.01
CA PHE A 39 -14.62 0.45 -1.75
C PHE A 39 -15.17 1.60 -0.92
N ASP A 40 -15.82 1.33 0.22
CA ASP A 40 -16.34 2.36 1.12
C ASP A 40 -15.26 2.93 2.04
N ILE A 41 -14.13 2.22 2.15
CA ILE A 41 -12.97 2.65 2.93
C ILE A 41 -12.21 3.75 2.15
N PRO A 42 -11.99 4.93 2.75
CA PRO A 42 -11.28 6.03 2.12
C PRO A 42 -9.86 5.65 1.67
N LYS A 43 -9.39 6.26 0.58
CA LYS A 43 -8.04 6.01 0.05
C LYS A 43 -6.96 6.33 1.09
N GLU A 44 -7.19 7.35 1.90
CA GLU A 44 -6.28 7.84 2.92
C GLU A 44 -5.98 6.76 3.97
N GLU A 45 -6.97 5.95 4.33
CA GLU A 45 -6.80 4.84 5.27
C GLU A 45 -5.92 3.73 4.69
N PHE A 46 -6.12 3.40 3.41
CA PHE A 46 -5.22 2.48 2.70
C PHE A 46 -3.80 3.01 2.65
N THR A 47 -3.61 4.28 2.29
CA THR A 47 -2.26 4.87 2.20
C THR A 47 -1.58 4.89 3.56
N ALA A 48 -2.31 5.24 4.63
CA ALA A 48 -1.79 5.26 5.99
C ALA A 48 -1.37 3.85 6.46
N ALA A 49 -2.21 2.84 6.23
CA ALA A 49 -1.91 1.46 6.56
C ALA A 49 -0.74 0.90 5.74
N LEU A 50 -0.72 1.12 4.42
CA LEU A 50 0.39 0.74 3.55
C LEU A 50 1.71 1.38 4.00
N LYS A 51 1.71 2.65 4.40
CA LYS A 51 2.89 3.31 4.95
C LYS A 51 3.38 2.66 6.23
N ARG A 52 2.49 2.31 7.16
CA ARG A 52 2.84 1.61 8.42
C ARG A 52 3.47 0.25 8.14
N VAL A 53 2.82 -0.57 7.31
CA VAL A 53 3.28 -1.92 6.96
C VAL A 53 4.61 -1.87 6.17
N THR A 54 4.77 -0.91 5.27
CA THR A 54 6.01 -0.69 4.50
C THR A 54 7.16 -0.24 5.40
N THR A 55 6.91 0.68 6.34
CA THR A 55 7.92 1.18 7.28
C THR A 55 8.41 0.07 8.22
N LYS A 56 7.51 -0.81 8.66
CA LYS A 56 7.84 -2.01 9.45
C LYS A 56 8.47 -3.13 8.61
N ARG A 57 8.57 -2.97 7.29
CA ARG A 57 9.07 -3.98 6.33
C ARG A 57 8.29 -5.30 6.35
N HIS A 58 7.01 -5.26 6.72
CA HIS A 58 6.14 -6.44 6.71
C HIS A 58 5.59 -6.74 5.32
N ALA A 59 5.46 -5.71 4.46
CA ALA A 59 5.10 -5.86 3.05
C ALA A 59 5.83 -4.83 2.20
N LEU A 60 5.85 -5.07 0.89
CA LEU A 60 6.40 -4.17 -0.13
C LEU A 60 5.31 -3.87 -1.17
N PRO A 61 4.90 -2.60 -1.33
CA PRO A 61 3.92 -2.22 -2.34
C PRO A 61 4.50 -2.40 -3.74
N VAL A 62 3.77 -3.09 -4.61
CA VAL A 62 4.16 -3.34 -6.00
C VAL A 62 3.28 -2.52 -6.93
N LEU A 63 3.91 -1.72 -7.81
CA LEU A 63 3.22 -0.93 -8.81
C LEU A 63 3.59 -1.40 -10.23
N CYS A 64 2.69 -1.19 -11.18
CA CYS A 64 2.88 -1.53 -12.59
C CYS A 64 3.16 -0.27 -13.42
N GLY A 65 4.12 -0.36 -14.34
CA GLY A 65 4.48 0.74 -15.24
C GLY A 65 5.46 0.32 -16.32
N SER A 66 5.77 1.24 -17.23
CA SER A 66 6.76 1.06 -18.28
C SER A 66 7.59 2.33 -18.44
N ALA A 67 8.86 2.27 -18.02
CA ALA A 67 9.80 3.37 -18.19
C ALA A 67 10.04 3.68 -19.68
N LEU A 68 10.16 2.64 -20.52
CA LEU A 68 10.36 2.81 -21.97
C LEU A 68 9.21 3.57 -22.66
N LYS A 69 7.96 3.35 -22.20
CA LYS A 69 6.77 4.02 -22.74
C LYS A 69 6.37 5.26 -21.95
N ASN A 70 7.18 5.69 -20.97
CA ASN A 70 6.87 6.79 -20.06
C ASN A 70 5.48 6.67 -19.38
N THR A 71 5.06 5.43 -19.06
CA THR A 71 3.74 5.15 -18.47
C THR A 71 3.90 4.70 -17.02
N GLY A 72 3.14 5.28 -16.10
CA GLY A 72 3.17 4.92 -14.67
C GLY A 72 4.26 5.59 -13.83
N ILE A 73 5.09 6.46 -14.43
CA ILE A 73 6.16 7.18 -13.71
C ILE A 73 5.58 8.16 -12.69
N GLN A 74 4.53 8.90 -13.05
CA GLN A 74 3.88 9.87 -12.15
C GLN A 74 3.27 9.17 -10.91
N PRO A 75 2.40 8.15 -11.04
CA PRO A 75 1.91 7.39 -9.89
C PRO A 75 3.01 6.75 -9.04
N LEU A 76 4.11 6.32 -9.66
CA LEU A 76 5.26 5.81 -8.94
C LEU A 76 5.89 6.89 -8.05
N MET A 77 6.10 8.10 -8.59
CA MET A 77 6.67 9.21 -7.81
C MET A 77 5.76 9.66 -6.67
N ASP A 78 4.45 9.67 -6.88
CA ASP A 78 3.48 9.97 -5.82
C ASP A 78 3.57 8.90 -4.70
N ALA A 79 3.61 7.62 -5.07
CA ALA A 79 3.74 6.53 -4.11
C ALA A 79 5.05 6.58 -3.31
N PHE A 80 6.14 7.06 -3.89
CA PHE A 80 7.40 7.28 -3.18
C PHE A 80 7.25 8.28 -2.02
N VAL A 81 6.52 9.38 -2.25
CA VAL A 81 6.26 10.41 -1.23
C VAL A 81 5.33 9.89 -0.15
N ASP A 82 4.30 9.15 -0.56
CA ASP A 82 3.26 8.68 0.36
C ASP A 82 3.73 7.52 1.24
N LEU A 83 4.43 6.54 0.67
CA LEU A 83 4.68 5.24 1.31
C LEU A 83 6.04 5.13 1.99
N LEU A 84 7.06 5.88 1.56
CA LEU A 84 8.38 5.79 2.18
C LEU A 84 8.51 6.69 3.41
N PRO A 85 9.26 6.26 4.43
CA PRO A 85 9.55 7.09 5.60
C PRO A 85 10.53 8.20 5.22
N CYS A 86 10.32 9.40 5.78
CA CYS A 86 11.31 10.45 5.67
C CYS A 86 12.50 10.18 6.63
N PRO A 87 13.73 10.59 6.27
CA PRO A 87 14.92 10.31 7.06
C PRO A 87 14.82 10.71 8.54
N SER A 88 14.09 11.78 8.85
CA SER A 88 13.91 12.27 10.22
C SER A 88 13.10 11.36 11.14
N ILE A 89 12.32 10.42 10.59
CA ILE A 89 11.50 9.45 11.35
C ILE A 89 12.23 8.11 11.50
N MET A 90 13.31 7.91 10.75
CA MET A 90 14.02 6.64 10.74
C MET A 90 15.08 6.61 11.84
N GLU A 91 15.00 5.62 12.74
CA GLU A 91 16.06 5.34 13.69
C GLU A 91 17.36 5.02 12.93
N PRO A 92 18.50 5.61 13.31
CA PRO A 92 19.77 5.33 12.65
C PRO A 92 20.07 3.84 12.75
N SER A 93 20.42 3.23 11.61
CA SER A 93 20.81 1.83 11.57
C SER A 93 22.01 1.64 12.50
N GLN A 94 21.84 0.84 13.55
CA GLN A 94 22.91 0.44 14.45
C GLN A 94 23.95 -0.33 13.63
N SER A 95 25.03 0.34 13.23
CA SER A 95 26.23 -0.38 12.80
C SER A 95 26.87 -0.90 14.08
N GLU A 96 26.76 -2.21 14.31
CA GLU A 96 27.54 -2.87 15.35
C GLU A 96 29.01 -2.60 15.05
N LYS A 97 29.64 -1.71 15.83
CA LYS A 97 31.09 -1.61 15.88
C LYS A 97 31.58 -2.91 16.52
N LYS A 98 31.93 -3.89 15.68
CA LYS A 98 32.85 -4.95 16.08
C LYS A 98 34.23 -4.32 16.24
N GLU A 99 34.58 -3.99 17.48
CA GLU A 99 35.98 -3.91 17.92
C GLU A 99 36.60 -5.31 17.97
#